data_AF-A0A7S2NG28-F1
#
_entry.id   AF-A0A7S2NG28-F1
#
_cell.length_a   1.000
_cell.length_b   1.000
_cell.length_c   1.000
_cell.angle_alpha   90.00
_cell.angle_beta   90.00
_cell.angle_gamma   90.00
#
_symmetry.space_group_name_H-M   'P 1'
#
loop_
_entity.id
_entity.type
_entity.pdbx_description
1 polymer ?
#
loop_
_entity_poly.entity_id
_entity_poly.type
_entity_poly.pdbx_seq_one_letter_code
_entity_poly.pdbx_strand_id
1 'polypeptide(L)'
;SLLPKLIRMGFPKQVFEVTGPAACACHLRLHSRLYMCPQCHSRVCKVPSRCPCCDLPLVSAPLVARSKRQLVPLPDFLPAVVGESETRPRGAPATAAAAAAGAAQAVPALRVIARDGGALSARDGRLGGNGRAAPVFSSSLD
;
A
#
# COMPACT_ATOMS: atom_id res chain seq x y z
N SER A 1 8.95 33.14 -7.09
CA SER A 1 7.60 32.54 -6.95
C SER A 1 7.70 31.16 -6.34
N LEU A 2 7.50 31.05 -5.02
CA LEU A 2 7.54 29.77 -4.29
C LEU A 2 6.12 29.19 -4.12
N LEU A 3 5.35 29.14 -5.20
CA LEU A 3 4.04 28.48 -5.13
C LEU A 3 4.22 26.97 -5.06
N PRO A 4 3.38 26.27 -4.26
CA PRO A 4 3.40 24.82 -4.20
C PRO A 4 3.02 24.24 -5.57
N LYS A 5 3.80 23.24 -6.02
CA LYS A 5 3.59 22.54 -7.28
C LYS A 5 3.27 21.08 -7.00
N LEU A 6 2.23 20.54 -7.64
CA LEU A 6 1.94 19.11 -7.59
C LEU A 6 2.97 18.32 -8.41
N ILE A 7 3.44 17.23 -7.83
CA ILE A 7 4.34 16.27 -8.48
C ILE A 7 3.63 14.92 -8.60
N ARG A 8 3.85 14.24 -9.73
CA ARG A 8 3.37 12.86 -9.91
C ARG A 8 4.36 11.91 -9.25
N MET A 9 3.84 10.97 -8.44
CA MET A 9 4.63 9.93 -7.79
C MET A 9 3.89 8.59 -7.88
N GLY A 10 4.64 7.49 -7.87
CA GLY A 10 4.12 6.13 -7.89
C GLY A 10 4.36 5.40 -6.58
N PHE A 11 3.38 4.60 -6.14
CA PHE A 11 3.49 3.69 -5.01
C PHE A 11 3.58 2.26 -5.53
N PRO A 12 4.79 1.68 -5.64
CA PRO A 12 4.95 0.36 -6.22
C PRO A 12 4.48 -0.73 -5.26
N LYS A 13 3.99 -1.83 -5.82
CA LYS A 13 3.69 -3.05 -5.05
C LYS A 13 4.95 -3.91 -4.93
N GLN A 14 5.16 -4.49 -3.77
CA GLN A 14 6.21 -5.49 -3.58
C GLN A 14 5.76 -6.82 -4.18
N VAL A 15 6.62 -7.45 -4.97
CA VAL A 15 6.39 -8.70 -5.67
C VAL A 15 7.47 -9.70 -5.29
N PHE A 16 7.05 -10.96 -5.13
CA PHE A 16 7.90 -12.11 -4.92
C PHE A 16 7.56 -13.12 -6.02
N GLU A 17 8.58 -13.64 -6.69
CA GLU A 17 8.39 -14.68 -7.69
C GLU A 17 8.46 -16.06 -7.04
N VAL A 18 7.54 -16.94 -7.43
CA VAL A 18 7.46 -18.32 -6.92
C VAL A 18 8.58 -19.19 -7.52
N THR A 19 8.99 -18.89 -8.75
CA THR A 19 9.92 -19.69 -9.56
C THR A 19 11.40 -19.43 -9.26
N GLY A 20 11.72 -18.43 -8.42
CA GLY A 20 13.10 -18.04 -8.10
C GLY A 20 13.30 -16.53 -8.05
N PRO A 21 14.55 -16.04 -7.87
CA PRO A 21 14.84 -14.62 -7.92
C PRO A 21 14.71 -14.06 -9.35
N ALA A 22 14.23 -12.82 -9.49
CA ALA A 22 14.10 -12.16 -10.79
C ALA A 22 15.13 -11.06 -10.98
N ALA A 23 15.49 -10.80 -12.23
CA ALA A 23 16.34 -9.67 -12.57
C ALA A 23 15.58 -8.35 -12.44
N CYS A 24 16.23 -7.35 -11.87
CA CYS A 24 15.72 -5.99 -11.83
C CYS A 24 16.06 -5.20 -13.11
N ALA A 25 15.17 -4.30 -13.53
CA ALA A 25 15.39 -3.39 -14.66
C ALA A 25 16.41 -2.26 -14.34
N CYS A 26 16.72 -2.02 -13.05
CA CYS A 26 17.69 -1.01 -12.60
C CYS A 26 19.14 -1.43 -12.84
N HIS A 27 19.51 -2.66 -12.47
CA HIS A 27 20.91 -3.12 -12.43
C HIS A 27 21.15 -4.46 -13.13
N LEU A 28 20.10 -5.08 -13.68
CA LEU A 28 20.13 -6.42 -14.27
C LEU A 28 20.67 -7.51 -13.31
N ARG A 29 20.48 -7.29 -12.00
CA ARG A 29 20.85 -8.24 -10.94
C ARG A 29 19.62 -8.97 -10.42
N LEU A 30 19.83 -10.24 -10.06
CA LEU A 30 18.82 -11.10 -9.47
C LEU A 30 18.50 -10.66 -8.04
N HIS A 31 17.22 -10.47 -7.74
CA HIS A 31 16.71 -10.15 -6.42
C HIS A 31 15.49 -11.01 -6.12
N SER A 32 15.39 -11.49 -4.88
CA SER A 32 14.20 -12.21 -4.38
C SER A 32 13.03 -11.27 -4.07
N ARG A 33 13.33 -9.98 -3.86
CA ARG A 33 12.35 -8.94 -3.55
C ARG A 33 12.45 -7.83 -4.57
N LEU A 34 11.35 -7.57 -5.27
CA LEU A 34 11.26 -6.54 -6.30
C LEU A 34 10.02 -5.69 -6.09
N TYR A 35 10.04 -4.49 -6.67
CA TYR A 35 8.95 -3.54 -6.66
C TYR A 35 8.45 -3.34 -8.09
N MET A 36 7.15 -3.50 -8.31
CA MET A 36 6.55 -3.32 -9.63
C MET A 36 6.08 -1.88 -9.82
N CYS A 37 6.55 -1.23 -10.89
CA CYS A 37 6.12 0.12 -11.26
C CYS A 37 4.63 0.14 -11.62
N PRO A 38 3.80 1.06 -11.09
CA PRO A 38 2.36 1.10 -11.38
C PRO A 38 2.03 1.63 -12.78
N GLN A 39 2.98 2.27 -13.48
CA GLN A 39 2.74 2.87 -14.80
C GLN A 39 3.20 1.97 -15.95
N CYS A 40 4.40 1.39 -15.85
CA CYS A 40 5.00 0.59 -16.92
C CYS A 40 5.26 -0.88 -16.53
N HIS A 41 4.93 -1.27 -15.30
CA HIS A 41 5.12 -2.64 -14.77
C HIS A 41 6.56 -3.14 -14.72
N SER A 42 7.57 -2.27 -14.94
CA SER A 42 8.98 -2.62 -14.77
C SER A 42 9.28 -3.02 -13.33
N ARG A 43 10.20 -3.97 -13.13
CA ARG A 43 10.63 -4.45 -11.80
C ARG A 43 11.86 -3.71 -11.33
N VAL A 44 11.78 -3.08 -10.16
CA VAL A 44 12.86 -2.28 -9.56
C VAL A 44 13.30 -2.89 -8.24
N CYS A 45 14.59 -2.84 -7.97
CA CYS A 45 15.27 -3.46 -6.84
C CYS A 45 15.12 -2.69 -5.52
N LYS A 46 15.00 -1.36 -5.56
CA LYS A 46 15.02 -0.49 -4.37
C LYS A 46 14.05 0.68 -4.53
N VAL A 47 13.43 1.10 -3.43
CA VAL A 47 12.53 2.26 -3.32
C VAL A 47 12.90 2.99 -2.02
N PRO A 48 13.05 4.32 -1.98
CA PRO A 48 12.73 5.30 -3.02
C PRO A 48 13.73 5.33 -4.19
N SER A 49 13.23 5.47 -5.41
CA SER A 49 14.05 5.57 -6.64
C SER A 49 13.22 6.10 -7.81
N ARG A 50 13.84 6.44 -8.94
CA ARG A 50 13.12 6.69 -10.21
C ARG A 50 13.03 5.41 -11.01
N CYS A 51 11.89 5.17 -11.66
CA CYS A 51 11.74 4.03 -12.57
C CYS A 51 12.65 4.21 -13.80
N PRO A 52 13.51 3.23 -14.15
CA PRO A 52 14.41 3.34 -15.30
C PRO A 52 13.69 3.30 -16.66
N CYS A 53 12.41 2.91 -16.70
CA CYS A 53 11.64 2.76 -17.94
C CYS A 53 10.71 3.95 -18.23
N CYS A 54 10.20 4.64 -17.21
CA CYS A 54 9.24 5.74 -17.39
C CYS A 54 9.51 6.98 -16.53
N ASP A 55 10.64 7.00 -15.82
CA ASP A 55 11.09 8.10 -14.95
C ASP A 55 10.15 8.51 -13.81
N LEU A 56 9.08 7.74 -13.57
CA LEU A 56 8.15 8.00 -12.49
C LEU A 56 8.87 7.82 -11.12
N PRO A 57 8.85 8.83 -10.23
CA PRO A 57 9.40 8.69 -8.89
C PRO A 57 8.60 7.65 -8.10
N LEU A 58 9.26 6.57 -7.71
CA LEU A 58 8.70 5.51 -6.89
C LEU A 58 9.01 5.78 -5.42
N VAL A 59 7.97 5.82 -4.60
CA VAL A 59 8.05 6.06 -3.15
C VAL A 59 7.18 5.06 -2.41
N SER A 60 7.58 4.69 -1.19
CA SER A 60 6.77 3.80 -0.36
C SER A 60 5.79 4.62 0.48
N ALA A 61 4.52 4.19 0.54
CA ALA A 61 3.51 4.86 1.35
C ALA A 61 3.89 4.93 2.85
N PRO A 62 4.52 3.90 3.46
CA PRO A 62 4.96 3.97 4.84
C PRO A 62 6.03 5.04 5.10
N LEU A 63 6.92 5.30 4.13
CA LEU A 63 7.95 6.33 4.26
C LEU A 63 7.31 7.73 4.29
N VAL A 64 6.37 7.98 3.38
CA VAL A 64 5.62 9.25 3.32
C VAL A 64 4.81 9.47 4.61
N ALA A 65 4.15 8.43 5.12
CA ALA A 65 3.38 8.53 6.35
C ALA A 65 4.25 8.90 7.57
N ARG A 66 5.47 8.35 7.66
CA ARG A 66 6.41 8.66 8.75
C ARG A 66 6.93 10.09 8.69
N SER A 67 7.28 10.59 7.52
CA SER A 67 7.77 11.97 7.37
C SER A 67 6.67 13.01 7.61
N LYS A 68 5.40 12.70 7.28
CA LYS A 68 4.28 13.62 7.54
C LYS A 68 4.11 14.01 9.01
N ARG A 69 4.44 13.12 9.95
CA ARG A 69 4.31 13.42 11.39
C ARG A 69 5.28 14.50 11.87
N GLN A 70 6.41 14.66 11.17
CA GLN A 70 7.39 15.70 11.47
C GLN A 70 6.98 17.06 10.88
N LEU A 71 6.09 17.05 9.88
CA LEU A 71 5.59 18.25 9.22
C LEU A 71 4.33 18.82 9.89
N VAL A 72 3.76 18.11 10.87
CA VAL A 72 2.64 18.58 11.67
C VAL A 72 3.17 18.85 13.08
N PRO A 73 3.38 20.12 13.46
CA PRO A 73 3.77 20.48 14.80
C PRO A 73 2.78 19.90 15.82
N LEU A 74 3.30 19.38 16.94
CA LEU A 74 2.43 19.01 18.04
C LEU A 74 1.87 20.30 18.68
N PRO A 75 0.61 20.26 19.17
CA PRO A 75 0.08 21.38 19.93
C PRO A 75 0.88 21.55 21.23
N ASP A 76 0.97 22.80 21.68
CA ASP A 76 1.66 23.13 22.93
C ASP A 76 0.95 22.49 24.13
N PHE A 77 1.75 22.10 25.12
CA PHE A 77 1.21 21.61 26.39
C PHE A 77 0.68 22.79 27.20
N LEU A 78 -0.62 22.75 27.54
CA LEU A 78 -1.18 23.71 28.48
C LEU A 78 -0.89 23.25 29.92
N PRO A 79 -0.42 24.15 30.79
CA PRO A 79 -0.20 23.81 32.19
C PRO A 79 -1.52 23.41 32.83
N ALA A 80 -1.54 22.25 33.48
CA ALA A 80 -2.67 21.85 34.30
C ALA A 80 -2.72 22.79 35.52
N VAL A 81 -3.85 23.48 35.70
CA VAL A 81 -4.10 24.26 36.91
C VAL A 81 -4.30 23.23 38.03
N VAL A 82 -3.24 22.96 38.77
CA VAL A 82 -3.34 22.16 40.00
C VAL A 82 -3.82 23.12 41.06
N GLY A 83 -5.11 23.08 41.38
CA GLY A 83 -5.59 23.70 42.61
C GLY A 83 -4.87 23.03 43.77
N GLU A 84 -4.23 23.82 44.63
CA GLU A 84 -3.76 23.35 45.92
C GLU A 84 -5.00 22.94 46.74
N SER A 85 -5.39 21.67 46.66
CA SER A 85 -6.24 20.99 47.65
C SER A 85 -6.31 19.49 47.34
N GLU A 86 -5.59 18.74 48.16
CA GLU A 86 -5.87 17.38 48.61
C GLU A 86 -5.78 16.16 47.65
N THR A 87 -5.11 15.16 48.20
CA THR A 87 -5.03 13.73 47.87
C THR A 87 -6.06 13.15 46.89
N ARG A 88 -5.52 12.55 45.81
CA ARG A 88 -6.12 11.70 44.76
C ARG A 88 -7.16 10.67 45.29
N PRO A 89 -8.32 10.47 44.63
CA PRO A 89 -8.43 9.42 43.61
C PRO A 89 -9.21 9.74 42.34
N ARG A 90 -8.98 8.87 41.35
CA ARG A 90 -9.59 8.78 40.01
C ARG A 90 -11.10 9.06 40.03
N GLY A 91 -11.54 9.95 39.16
CA GLY A 91 -12.94 10.11 38.81
C GLY A 91 -13.18 11.46 38.17
N ALA A 92 -13.64 11.46 36.91
CA ALA A 92 -14.03 12.67 36.19
C ALA A 92 -15.13 13.44 36.95
N PRO A 93 -15.35 14.72 36.59
CA PRO A 93 -16.59 14.96 35.89
C PRO A 93 -16.47 15.89 34.68
N ALA A 94 -17.35 15.64 33.73
CA ALA A 94 -17.68 16.51 32.63
C ALA A 94 -18.20 17.86 33.15
N THR A 95 -17.73 18.98 32.61
CA THR A 95 -18.52 20.11 32.08
C THR A 95 -17.62 21.30 31.73
N ALA A 96 -18.15 22.15 30.84
CA ALA A 96 -17.65 23.43 30.35
C ALA A 96 -16.74 23.41 29.11
N ALA A 97 -17.39 23.72 27.99
CA ALA A 97 -16.83 24.00 26.68
C ALA A 97 -16.18 25.39 26.60
N ALA A 98 -15.14 25.55 25.77
CA ALA A 98 -14.90 26.77 25.00
C ALA A 98 -13.99 26.49 23.78
N ALA A 99 -14.33 27.17 22.68
CA ALA A 99 -13.90 26.97 21.31
C ALA A 99 -12.41 27.25 21.00
N ALA A 100 -11.88 26.54 20.00
CA ALA A 100 -11.12 27.15 18.92
C ALA A 100 -11.11 26.26 17.66
N ALA A 101 -11.36 26.88 16.52
CA ALA A 101 -11.53 26.28 15.21
C ALA A 101 -10.27 25.56 14.71
N GLY A 102 -10.41 24.30 14.30
CA GLY A 102 -9.44 23.57 13.51
C GLY A 102 -10.17 22.86 12.39
N ALA A 103 -10.05 23.38 11.16
CA ALA A 103 -10.71 22.90 9.97
C ALA A 103 -10.51 21.37 9.78
N ALA A 104 -11.56 20.61 10.08
CA ALA A 104 -11.67 19.24 9.61
C ALA A 104 -11.77 19.29 8.09
N GLN A 105 -10.68 18.98 7.40
CA GLN A 105 -10.75 18.69 5.98
C GLN A 105 -11.55 17.40 5.83
N ALA A 106 -12.81 17.55 5.42
CA ALA A 106 -13.65 16.47 4.95
C ALA A 106 -12.92 15.81 3.77
N VAL A 107 -12.36 14.62 4.00
CA VAL A 107 -12.00 13.73 2.90
C VAL A 107 -13.33 13.20 2.37
N PRO A 108 -13.77 13.56 1.15
CA PRO A 108 -14.97 12.95 0.61
C PRO A 108 -14.70 11.45 0.50
N ALA A 109 -15.65 10.64 1.00
CA ALA A 109 -15.68 9.21 0.73
C ALA A 109 -15.58 9.03 -0.78
N LEU A 110 -14.46 8.49 -1.24
CA LEU A 110 -14.27 8.12 -2.63
C LEU A 110 -15.35 7.07 -2.95
N ARG A 111 -16.39 7.50 -3.67
CA ARG A 111 -17.37 6.60 -4.27
C ARG A 111 -16.62 5.69 -5.22
N VAL A 112 -16.48 4.42 -4.84
CA VAL A 112 -16.09 3.36 -5.76
C VAL A 112 -17.27 3.20 -6.73
N ILE A 113 -17.12 3.77 -7.91
CA ILE A 113 -18.05 3.52 -9.02
C ILE A 113 -17.77 2.08 -9.45
N ALA A 114 -18.70 1.17 -9.15
CA ALA A 114 -18.72 -0.16 -9.73
C ALA A 114 -18.82 0.00 -11.25
N ARG A 115 -17.82 -0.48 -12.00
CA ARG A 115 -17.96 -0.63 -13.44
C ARG A 115 -18.69 -1.94 -13.68
N ASP A 116 -19.92 -1.81 -14.17
CA ASP A 116 -20.71 -2.93 -14.67
C ASP A 116 -20.02 -3.61 -15.86
N GLY A 117 -19.97 -4.94 -15.81
CA GLY A 117 -20.26 -5.81 -16.95
C GLY A 117 -19.23 -5.90 -18.09
N GLY A 118 -18.37 -6.91 -18.01
CA GLY A 118 -17.73 -7.55 -19.17
C GLY A 118 -17.88 -9.06 -19.06
N ALA A 119 -18.94 -9.61 -19.66
CA ALA A 119 -19.26 -11.03 -19.67
C ALA A 119 -18.19 -11.83 -20.42
N LEU A 120 -17.52 -12.76 -19.73
CA LEU A 120 -16.75 -13.83 -20.37
C LEU A 120 -17.66 -15.05 -20.49
N SER A 121 -17.99 -15.36 -21.74
CA SER A 121 -18.73 -16.53 -22.18
C SER A 121 -18.22 -17.81 -21.53
N ALA A 122 -19.09 -18.46 -20.75
CA ALA A 122 -19.04 -19.88 -20.52
C ALA A 122 -19.31 -20.58 -21.87
N ARG A 123 -18.34 -21.36 -22.34
CA ARG A 123 -18.57 -22.38 -23.36
C ARG A 123 -18.65 -23.71 -22.66
N ASP A 124 -19.88 -24.19 -22.54
CA ASP A 124 -20.21 -25.58 -22.23
C ASP A 124 -19.59 -26.50 -23.27
N GLY A 125 -18.75 -27.42 -22.82
CA GLY A 125 -18.21 -28.54 -23.58
C GLY A 125 -18.41 -29.81 -22.77
N ARG A 126 -19.66 -30.29 -22.71
CA ARG A 126 -20.06 -31.53 -22.04
C ARG A 126 -20.01 -32.69 -23.05
N LEU A 127 -18.98 -33.52 -22.95
CA LEU A 127 -18.95 -34.94 -23.35
C LEU A 127 -17.95 -35.59 -22.37
N GLY A 128 -18.31 -36.42 -21.38
CA GLY A 128 -19.11 -37.63 -21.48
C GLY A 128 -18.19 -38.80 -21.85
N GLY A 129 -17.76 -39.62 -20.89
CA GLY A 129 -17.03 -40.85 -21.22
C GLY A 129 -16.21 -41.46 -20.09
N ASN A 130 -16.60 -42.65 -19.65
CA ASN A 130 -16.02 -43.44 -18.58
C ASN A 130 -14.70 -44.14 -18.99
N GLY A 131 -13.80 -44.38 -18.03
CA GLY A 131 -12.65 -45.29 -18.18
C GLY A 131 -11.61 -45.03 -17.11
N ARG A 132 -11.69 -45.67 -15.93
CA ARG A 132 -10.95 -46.88 -15.57
C ARG A 132 -9.45 -46.84 -15.88
N ALA A 133 -8.69 -46.99 -14.78
CA ALA A 133 -7.35 -47.55 -14.64
C ALA A 133 -6.15 -46.69 -15.08
N ALA A 134 -5.42 -46.22 -14.06
CA ALA A 134 -4.01 -45.91 -14.17
C ALA A 134 -3.19 -47.21 -14.37
N PRO A 135 -2.23 -47.26 -15.31
CA PRO A 135 -1.16 -48.23 -15.25
C PRO A 135 0.11 -47.62 -14.66
N VAL A 136 0.47 -48.18 -13.50
CA VAL A 136 1.80 -48.64 -13.09
C VAL A 136 3.03 -48.19 -13.89
N PHE A 137 4.01 -47.72 -13.10
CA PHE A 137 5.44 -47.65 -13.38
C PHE A 137 5.98 -48.84 -14.19
N SER A 138 6.81 -48.53 -15.19
CA SER A 138 7.96 -49.36 -15.58
C SER A 138 9.01 -48.50 -16.26
N SER A 139 10.14 -48.32 -15.59
CA SER A 139 11.39 -47.89 -16.19
C SER A 139 12.39 -49.03 -15.97
N SER A 140 12.52 -49.88 -16.99
CA SER A 140 13.65 -50.80 -17.14
C SER A 140 14.47 -50.35 -18.34
N LEU A 141 15.74 -50.08 -18.05
CA LEU A 141 16.96 -50.39 -18.80
C LEU A 141 17.00 -50.17 -20.32
N ASP A 142 17.91 -49.27 -20.73
CA ASP A 142 19.13 -49.66 -21.46
C ASP A 142 20.34 -49.07 -20.71
#